data_AF-A0AA41U8H3-F1
#
_entry.id   AF-A0AA41U8H3-F1
#
_cell.length_a   1.000
_cell.length_b   1.000
_cell.length_c   1.000
_cell.angle_alpha   90.00
_cell.angle_beta   90.00
_cell.angle_gamma   90.00
#
_symmetry.space_group_name_H-M   'P 1'
#
loop_
_entity.id
_entity.type
_entity.pdbx_description
1 polymer ?
#
loop_
_entity_poly.entity_id
_entity_poly.type
_entity_poly.pdbx_seq_one_letter_code
_entity_poly.pdbx_strand_id
1 'polypeptide(L)'
;MTITADTPQTGGRTARPVWKATATFPEPPKGWKGASKLEEFIDAMIDLGQTGQIFGEHGIGKTATFFTHIPDKYPDTALVFVPAANLTPDDLLVNTPVRDPRTNDLVLRQLIMRQLRPGTPFVLLIDDALQAGETIQSQLMQVACNWTLGEFDLRELGCIGVFLTDNESLTETATRRSDLAILDRMVTVKITATDTSWRIKLAERFPHHDLSGVFKIWTGLSPALRQLLSPRTLEHILDCALAGFPLEWGLPLLNGDRLRLVEALKDGTPGPDRTDETLDRIATALGVRNPEHTPDAVRRVVREAVARRWAVLIQGPPGCGKTEVVREVVREELGHDPIYFSLPVTNVEDLCAPVPTVDGSLDNLLAQRFTAPGDKVIVWDEYNRPKDKSAFAKLMEITQEWSIAGRRIPGLRAQIALQNPPYHLGRKMLVARNNIAQATRFTASLQVRPEDIPANEWLIATYGPIAETVLEWWKADIDDEGREWITKRTLERLIKLHRRGMDLEMAKVYLGDGEYAPVPLNALESRLADKPRTGLGDIAANLEAWEQRLRAGNEVSGEGTNDTDVVHQVLANAELSQLREHIDTVARLLACLPPKLKSSYLVGQSEEKQRFWIDAFARMPRN
;
A
#
# COMPACT_ATOMS: atom_id res chain seq x y z
N MET A 1 -53.15 33.21 -20.33
CA MET A 1 -52.19 33.10 -21.44
C MET A 1 -51.20 32.03 -21.06
N THR A 2 -51.40 30.84 -21.60
CA THR A 2 -50.66 29.63 -21.27
C THR A 2 -49.43 29.58 -22.16
N ILE A 3 -48.25 29.81 -21.59
CA ILE A 3 -46.98 29.66 -22.29
C ILE A 3 -46.53 28.22 -22.04
N THR A 4 -46.82 27.35 -22.99
CA THR A 4 -46.19 26.04 -23.14
C THR A 4 -44.72 26.26 -23.51
N ALA A 5 -43.82 25.97 -22.57
CA ALA A 5 -42.40 25.86 -22.85
C ALA A 5 -42.16 24.47 -23.47
N ASP A 6 -41.99 24.44 -24.78
CA ASP A 6 -41.44 23.30 -25.50
C ASP A 6 -39.96 23.14 -25.08
N THR A 7 -39.71 22.24 -24.13
CA THR A 7 -38.36 21.73 -23.88
C THR A 7 -37.94 20.93 -25.12
N PRO A 8 -36.85 21.28 -25.80
CA PRO A 8 -36.37 20.45 -26.91
C PRO A 8 -35.90 19.12 -26.34
N GLN A 9 -36.65 18.05 -26.61
CA GLN A 9 -36.18 16.68 -26.44
C GLN A 9 -35.00 16.47 -27.39
N THR A 10 -33.79 16.68 -26.90
CA THR A 10 -32.57 16.18 -27.54
C THR A 10 -32.58 14.65 -27.42
N GLY A 11 -33.25 14.00 -28.37
CA GLY A 11 -33.22 12.56 -28.58
C GLY A 11 -31.84 12.11 -29.04
N GLY A 12 -30.86 12.14 -28.14
CA GLY A 12 -29.60 11.42 -28.28
C GLY A 12 -29.92 9.93 -28.21
N ARG A 13 -29.89 9.26 -29.37
CA ARG A 13 -30.03 7.81 -29.47
C ARG A 13 -28.88 7.18 -28.66
N THR A 14 -29.19 6.71 -27.46
CA THR A 14 -28.25 6.07 -26.55
C THR A 14 -27.68 4.81 -27.19
N ALA A 15 -26.37 4.80 -27.44
CA ALA A 15 -25.68 3.58 -27.83
C ALA A 15 -25.79 2.60 -26.65
N ARG A 16 -26.39 1.43 -26.88
CA ARG A 16 -26.37 0.37 -25.86
C ARG A 16 -24.92 -0.06 -25.64
N PRO A 17 -24.48 -0.25 -24.37
CA PRO A 17 -23.14 -0.73 -24.09
C PRO A 17 -22.89 -2.04 -24.82
N VAL A 18 -21.75 -2.11 -25.52
CA VAL A 18 -21.35 -3.30 -26.29
C VAL A 18 -20.86 -4.36 -25.30
N TRP A 19 -21.47 -5.54 -25.33
CA TRP A 19 -21.08 -6.66 -24.48
C TRP A 19 -19.67 -7.13 -24.82
N LYS A 20 -18.81 -7.25 -23.80
CA LYS A 20 -17.46 -7.82 -23.92
C LYS A 20 -17.45 -9.22 -23.32
N ALA A 21 -17.26 -10.23 -24.17
CA ALA A 21 -17.13 -11.61 -23.73
C ALA A 21 -15.84 -11.79 -22.90
N THR A 22 -15.95 -12.53 -21.80
CA THR A 22 -14.84 -12.87 -20.89
C THR A 22 -14.88 -14.36 -20.58
N ALA A 23 -13.81 -14.94 -20.02
CA ALA A 23 -13.82 -16.33 -19.57
C ALA A 23 -14.91 -16.59 -18.50
N THR A 24 -15.23 -15.58 -17.68
CA THR A 24 -16.28 -15.66 -16.67
C THR A 24 -17.69 -15.54 -17.27
N PHE A 25 -17.86 -14.64 -18.24
CA PHE A 25 -19.13 -14.40 -18.92
C PHE A 25 -18.92 -14.40 -20.44
N PRO A 26 -18.93 -15.59 -21.09
CA PRO A 26 -18.84 -15.67 -22.55
C PRO A 26 -20.05 -15.02 -23.24
N GLU A 27 -21.22 -15.15 -22.62
CA GLU A 27 -22.48 -14.55 -23.01
C GLU A 27 -22.96 -13.58 -21.91
N PRO A 28 -23.78 -12.56 -22.26
CA PRO A 28 -24.36 -11.67 -21.26
C PRO A 28 -25.18 -12.46 -20.23
N PRO A 29 -25.03 -12.19 -18.92
CA PRO A 29 -25.80 -12.85 -17.87
C PRO A 29 -27.29 -12.76 -18.14
N LYS A 30 -28.04 -13.82 -17.81
CA LYS A 30 -29.50 -13.82 -17.94
C LYS A 30 -30.09 -12.64 -17.18
N GLY A 31 -30.85 -11.79 -17.87
CA GLY A 31 -31.45 -10.58 -17.29
C GLY A 31 -30.54 -9.35 -17.27
N TRP A 32 -29.37 -9.39 -17.91
CA TRP A 32 -28.54 -8.20 -18.08
C TRP A 32 -29.27 -7.16 -18.94
N LYS A 33 -29.55 -5.99 -18.35
CA LYS A 33 -30.26 -4.88 -19.01
C LYS A 33 -29.31 -3.86 -19.64
N GLY A 34 -28.00 -4.06 -19.55
CA GLY A 34 -27.01 -3.08 -19.98
C GLY A 34 -26.63 -2.05 -18.92
N ALA A 35 -27.42 -1.93 -17.84
CA ALA A 35 -27.16 -1.03 -16.73
C ALA A 35 -27.51 -1.69 -15.38
N SER A 36 -26.77 -1.32 -14.35
CA SER A 36 -27.04 -1.58 -12.94
C SER A 36 -27.97 -0.53 -12.36
N LYS A 37 -28.52 -0.79 -11.17
CA LYS A 37 -29.42 0.14 -10.48
C LYS A 37 -28.76 1.50 -10.21
N LEU A 38 -27.45 1.51 -9.90
CA LEU A 38 -26.72 2.77 -9.72
C LEU A 38 -26.58 3.55 -11.04
N GLU A 39 -26.28 2.87 -12.14
CA GLU A 39 -26.18 3.50 -13.47
C GLU A 39 -27.53 4.08 -13.91
N GLU A 40 -28.63 3.34 -13.73
CA GLU A 40 -30.00 3.82 -13.98
C GLU A 40 -30.35 5.04 -13.11
N PHE A 41 -29.92 5.05 -11.84
CA PHE A 41 -30.11 6.19 -10.95
C PHE A 41 -29.35 7.43 -11.41
N ILE A 42 -28.08 7.28 -11.82
CA ILE A 42 -27.25 8.37 -12.36
C ILE A 42 -27.94 9.00 -13.57
N ASP A 43 -28.41 8.17 -14.49
CA ASP A 43 -29.09 8.63 -15.70
C ASP A 43 -30.37 9.41 -15.37
N ALA A 44 -31.20 8.86 -14.49
CA ALA A 44 -32.44 9.51 -14.07
C ALA A 44 -32.17 10.89 -13.42
N MET A 45 -31.11 11.04 -12.62
CA MET A 45 -30.80 12.30 -11.96
C MET A 45 -30.28 13.36 -12.94
N ILE A 46 -29.48 12.97 -13.93
CA ILE A 46 -29.05 13.86 -15.02
C ILE A 46 -30.27 14.29 -15.83
N ASP A 47 -31.13 13.35 -16.25
CA ASP A 47 -32.33 13.63 -17.05
C ASP A 47 -33.33 14.56 -16.32
N LEU A 48 -33.47 14.38 -15.00
CA LEU A 48 -34.35 15.19 -14.17
C LEU A 48 -33.73 16.53 -13.72
N GLY A 49 -32.42 16.71 -13.90
CA GLY A 49 -31.69 17.87 -13.36
C GLY A 49 -31.73 17.94 -11.84
N GLN A 50 -31.72 16.79 -11.16
CA GLN A 50 -31.80 16.68 -9.71
C GLN A 50 -30.47 16.22 -9.11
N THR A 51 -30.20 16.66 -7.89
CA THR A 51 -29.03 16.19 -7.14
C THR A 51 -29.27 14.78 -6.61
N GLY A 52 -28.38 13.85 -6.94
CA GLY A 52 -28.42 12.48 -6.46
C GLY A 52 -27.51 12.25 -5.24
N GLN A 53 -28.04 11.72 -4.15
CA GLN A 53 -27.25 11.27 -3.00
C GLN A 53 -27.22 9.73 -2.94
N ILE A 54 -26.03 9.16 -2.81
CA ILE A 54 -25.79 7.71 -2.91
C ILE A 54 -25.14 7.23 -1.62
N PHE A 55 -25.84 6.36 -0.89
CA PHE A 55 -25.30 5.68 0.28
C PHE A 55 -24.97 4.23 -0.02
N GLY A 56 -23.84 3.78 0.50
CA GLY A 56 -23.50 2.36 0.54
C GLY A 56 -22.20 2.12 1.28
N GLU A 57 -21.83 0.85 1.43
CA GLU A 57 -20.58 0.46 2.06
C GLU A 57 -19.35 0.91 1.26
N HIS A 58 -18.17 0.88 1.89
CA HIS A 58 -16.92 1.19 1.20
C HIS A 58 -16.56 0.09 0.19
N GLY A 59 -15.88 0.46 -0.90
CA GLY A 59 -15.33 -0.53 -1.84
C GLY A 59 -16.34 -1.29 -2.71
N ILE A 60 -17.63 -0.90 -2.69
CA ILE A 60 -18.68 -1.55 -3.52
C ILE A 60 -18.79 -1.02 -4.95
N GLY A 61 -17.97 -0.03 -5.31
CA GLY A 61 -17.92 0.55 -6.66
C GLY A 61 -18.71 1.85 -6.88
N LYS A 62 -19.15 2.56 -5.82
CA LYS A 62 -19.91 3.83 -5.94
C LYS A 62 -19.22 4.83 -6.89
N THR A 63 -18.01 5.24 -6.53
CA THR A 63 -17.18 6.18 -7.27
C THR A 63 -16.72 5.61 -8.61
N ALA A 64 -16.31 4.33 -8.62
CA ALA A 64 -15.83 3.65 -9.83
C ALA A 64 -16.89 3.59 -10.94
N THR A 65 -18.18 3.44 -10.57
CA THR A 65 -19.28 3.45 -11.54
C THR A 65 -19.34 4.77 -12.30
N PHE A 66 -19.12 5.93 -11.69
CA PHE A 66 -19.10 7.21 -12.42
C PHE A 66 -17.94 7.28 -13.41
N PHE A 67 -16.75 6.86 -13.00
CA PHE A 67 -15.55 6.88 -13.84
C PHE A 67 -15.67 5.97 -15.08
N THR A 68 -16.52 4.94 -15.03
CA THR A 68 -16.80 4.10 -16.20
C THR A 68 -18.04 4.56 -16.96
N HIS A 69 -19.14 4.85 -16.26
CA HIS A 69 -20.46 5.07 -16.86
C HIS A 69 -20.57 6.42 -17.56
N ILE A 70 -20.01 7.50 -16.97
CA ILE A 70 -20.12 8.83 -17.57
C ILE A 70 -19.39 8.91 -18.91
N PRO A 71 -18.11 8.48 -19.03
CA PRO A 71 -17.45 8.48 -20.33
C PRO A 71 -18.09 7.52 -21.35
N ASP A 72 -18.59 6.36 -20.91
CA ASP A 72 -19.21 5.37 -21.80
C ASP A 72 -20.55 5.85 -22.37
N LYS A 73 -21.39 6.52 -21.56
CA LYS A 73 -22.75 6.92 -21.94
C LYS A 73 -22.86 8.38 -22.41
N TYR A 74 -21.99 9.26 -21.90
CA TYR A 74 -21.97 10.69 -22.21
C TYR A 74 -20.55 11.09 -22.68
N PRO A 75 -20.14 10.71 -23.90
CA PRO A 75 -18.75 10.85 -24.38
C PRO A 75 -18.25 12.30 -24.48
N ASP A 76 -19.17 13.26 -24.64
CA ASP A 76 -18.88 14.70 -24.69
C ASP A 76 -18.98 15.38 -23.31
N THR A 77 -19.14 14.60 -22.25
CA THR A 77 -19.31 15.09 -20.87
C THR A 77 -18.08 14.76 -20.03
N ALA A 78 -17.53 15.77 -19.36
CA ALA A 78 -16.45 15.59 -18.40
C ALA A 78 -17.00 15.09 -17.04
N LEU A 79 -16.26 14.22 -16.36
CA LEU A 79 -16.50 13.92 -14.94
C LEU A 79 -15.57 14.80 -14.10
N VAL A 80 -16.16 15.73 -13.34
CA VAL A 80 -15.44 16.54 -12.35
C VAL A 80 -15.56 15.85 -11.00
N PHE A 81 -14.46 15.29 -10.51
CA PHE A 81 -14.40 14.58 -9.24
C PHE A 81 -13.84 15.47 -8.13
N VAL A 82 -14.55 15.53 -7.01
CA VAL A 82 -14.20 16.33 -5.83
C VAL A 82 -14.16 15.43 -4.59
N PRO A 83 -12.97 15.07 -4.07
CA PRO A 83 -12.85 14.30 -2.84
C PRO A 83 -13.05 15.22 -1.62
N ALA A 84 -14.29 15.34 -1.14
CA ALA A 84 -14.69 16.34 -0.15
C ALA A 84 -13.95 16.23 1.18
N ALA A 85 -13.68 14.99 1.64
CA ALA A 85 -12.92 14.73 2.84
C ALA A 85 -11.50 15.35 2.83
N ASN A 86 -10.98 15.69 1.64
CA ASN A 86 -9.62 16.14 1.43
C ASN A 86 -9.50 17.62 1.03
N LEU A 87 -10.61 18.35 1.06
CA LEU A 87 -10.64 19.77 0.71
C LEU A 87 -10.39 20.67 1.91
N THR A 88 -9.67 21.75 1.65
CA THR A 88 -9.58 22.96 2.46
C THR A 88 -10.45 24.05 1.85
N PRO A 89 -10.98 25.02 2.63
CA PRO A 89 -11.89 26.06 2.13
C PRO A 89 -11.43 26.76 0.84
N ASP A 90 -10.11 26.91 0.69
CA ASP A 90 -9.47 27.60 -0.42
C ASP A 90 -9.29 26.72 -1.68
N ASP A 91 -9.62 25.41 -1.63
CA ASP A 91 -9.47 24.53 -2.78
C ASP A 91 -10.59 24.73 -3.83
N LEU A 92 -11.81 25.05 -3.40
CA LEU A 92 -12.98 25.19 -4.28
C LEU A 92 -13.22 26.62 -4.73
N LEU A 93 -13.04 27.57 -3.82
CA LEU A 93 -13.41 28.97 -3.99
C LEU A 93 -12.51 29.86 -3.14
N VAL A 94 -11.80 30.81 -3.75
CA VAL A 94 -10.94 31.77 -3.03
C VAL A 94 -11.37 33.19 -3.36
N ASN A 95 -11.45 34.03 -2.33
CA ASN A 95 -11.56 35.48 -2.51
C ASN A 95 -10.15 36.04 -2.78
N THR A 96 -9.90 36.48 -4.00
CA THR A 96 -8.60 36.99 -4.42
C THR A 96 -8.70 38.46 -4.85
N PRO A 97 -7.74 39.32 -4.44
CA PRO A 97 -7.63 40.66 -5.01
C PRO A 97 -7.18 40.56 -6.47
N VAL A 98 -8.04 40.96 -7.41
CA VAL A 98 -7.75 41.02 -8.83
C VAL A 98 -7.89 42.46 -9.33
N ARG A 99 -7.16 42.83 -10.37
CA ARG A 99 -7.36 44.14 -11.02
C ARG A 99 -8.60 44.09 -11.88
N ASP A 100 -9.54 45.00 -11.67
CA ASP A 100 -10.69 45.13 -12.55
C ASP A 100 -10.22 45.65 -13.92
N PRO A 101 -10.46 44.94 -15.03
CA PRO A 101 -9.99 45.35 -16.35
C PRO A 101 -10.64 46.66 -16.86
N ARG A 102 -11.78 47.08 -16.29
CA ARG A 102 -12.47 48.32 -16.66
C ARG A 102 -11.99 49.53 -15.88
N THR A 103 -11.78 49.39 -14.57
CA THR A 103 -11.43 50.51 -13.69
C THR A 103 -9.95 50.56 -13.30
N ASN A 104 -9.21 49.46 -13.51
CA ASN A 104 -7.84 49.23 -13.05
C ASN A 104 -7.64 49.26 -11.52
N ASP A 105 -8.73 49.34 -10.76
CA ASP A 105 -8.70 49.23 -9.30
C ASP A 105 -8.50 47.78 -8.85
N LEU A 106 -7.92 47.59 -7.66
CA LEU A 106 -7.91 46.29 -7.01
C LEU A 106 -9.29 46.02 -6.40
N VAL A 107 -9.95 44.97 -6.87
CA VAL A 107 -11.25 44.51 -6.39
C VAL A 107 -11.13 43.10 -5.86
N LEU A 108 -11.93 42.76 -4.86
CA LEU A 108 -12.02 41.38 -4.38
C LEU A 108 -13.00 40.63 -5.28
N ARG A 109 -12.55 39.53 -5.91
CA ARG A 109 -13.42 38.62 -6.67
C ARG A 109 -13.30 37.19 -6.17
N GLN A 110 -14.38 36.44 -6.32
CA GLN A 110 -14.37 35.00 -6.09
C GLN A 110 -13.80 34.30 -7.30
N LEU A 111 -12.78 33.47 -7.09
CA LEU A 111 -12.21 32.61 -8.12
C LEU A 111 -12.63 31.18 -7.82
N ILE A 112 -13.23 30.53 -8.82
CA ILE A 112 -13.61 29.12 -8.76
C ILE A 112 -12.49 28.25 -9.32
N MET A 113 -12.36 27.05 -8.76
CA MET A 113 -11.44 26.03 -9.25
C MET A 113 -11.63 25.76 -10.74
N ARG A 114 -10.53 25.79 -11.50
CA ARG A 114 -10.52 25.64 -12.96
C ARG A 114 -11.21 24.37 -13.45
N GLN A 115 -11.16 23.29 -12.67
CA GLN A 115 -11.81 22.02 -13.01
C GLN A 115 -13.34 22.11 -13.06
N LEU A 116 -13.95 23.09 -12.38
CA LEU A 116 -15.38 23.39 -12.49
C LEU A 116 -15.72 24.24 -13.73
N ARG A 117 -14.72 24.50 -14.60
CA ARG A 117 -14.86 25.12 -15.93
C ARG A 117 -14.15 24.28 -17.00
N PRO A 118 -14.55 23.02 -17.23
CA PRO A 118 -13.88 22.16 -18.20
C PRO A 118 -14.08 22.63 -19.65
N GLY A 119 -15.06 23.50 -19.92
CA GLY A 119 -15.38 24.02 -21.26
C GLY A 119 -16.31 23.10 -22.07
N THR A 120 -16.65 21.93 -21.52
CA THR A 120 -17.64 20.98 -22.02
C THR A 120 -18.71 20.76 -20.95
N PRO A 121 -19.88 20.18 -21.28
CA PRO A 121 -20.80 19.68 -20.27
C PRO A 121 -20.08 18.81 -19.25
N PHE A 122 -20.50 18.84 -17.99
CA PHE A 122 -19.86 18.03 -16.96
C PHE A 122 -20.80 17.53 -15.87
N VAL A 123 -20.45 16.38 -15.29
CA VAL A 123 -21.07 15.84 -14.08
C VAL A 123 -20.14 16.08 -12.92
N LEU A 124 -20.65 16.66 -11.83
CA LEU A 124 -19.93 16.89 -10.60
C LEU A 124 -20.19 15.74 -9.61
N LEU A 125 -19.15 14.98 -9.29
CA LEU A 125 -19.16 13.94 -8.27
C LEU A 125 -18.40 14.40 -7.03
N ILE A 126 -19.08 14.46 -5.90
CA ILE A 126 -18.54 14.83 -4.59
C ILE A 126 -18.51 13.57 -3.72
N ASP A 127 -17.30 13.10 -3.37
CA ASP A 127 -17.12 11.86 -2.62
C ASP A 127 -16.76 12.11 -1.15
N ASP A 128 -17.30 11.30 -0.25
CA ASP A 128 -17.18 11.40 1.20
C ASP A 128 -17.51 12.82 1.73
N ALA A 129 -18.60 13.42 1.24
CA ALA A 129 -19.07 14.75 1.62
C ALA A 129 -19.32 14.90 3.13
N LEU A 130 -19.83 13.83 3.77
CA LEU A 130 -20.09 13.81 5.21
C LEU A 130 -18.82 13.82 6.07
N GLN A 131 -17.65 13.51 5.49
CA GLN A 131 -16.36 13.54 6.21
C GLN A 131 -15.65 14.89 6.10
N ALA A 132 -16.13 15.81 5.26
CA ALA A 132 -15.52 17.13 5.08
C ALA A 132 -15.64 18.02 6.33
N GLY A 133 -14.71 18.98 6.46
CA GLY A 133 -14.78 20.00 7.51
C GLY A 133 -16.03 20.88 7.40
N GLU A 134 -16.46 21.50 8.51
CA GLU A 134 -17.76 22.21 8.58
C GLU A 134 -17.93 23.28 7.49
N THR A 135 -16.89 24.08 7.26
CA THR A 135 -16.89 25.13 6.23
C THR A 135 -17.04 24.57 4.83
N ILE A 136 -16.35 23.47 4.51
CA ILE A 136 -16.47 22.79 3.22
C ILE A 136 -17.86 22.20 3.06
N GLN A 137 -18.40 21.55 4.10
CA GLN A 137 -19.76 21.02 4.04
C GLN A 137 -20.78 22.11 3.69
N SER A 138 -20.69 23.31 4.28
CA SER A 138 -21.59 24.41 3.92
C SER A 138 -21.49 24.80 2.44
N GLN A 139 -20.27 24.88 1.88
CA GLN A 139 -20.08 25.14 0.45
C GLN A 139 -20.66 24.00 -0.42
N LEU A 140 -20.41 22.74 -0.05
CA LEU A 140 -20.94 21.57 -0.76
C LEU A 140 -22.47 21.49 -0.67
N MET A 141 -23.07 21.96 0.42
CA MET A 141 -24.53 22.03 0.54
C MET A 141 -25.13 23.08 -0.38
N GLN A 142 -24.44 24.22 -0.60
CA GLN A 142 -24.86 25.19 -1.61
C GLN A 142 -24.89 24.54 -3.01
N VAL A 143 -23.85 23.79 -3.34
CA VAL A 143 -23.72 23.03 -4.58
C VAL A 143 -24.83 21.97 -4.70
N ALA A 144 -25.02 21.17 -3.67
CA ALA A 144 -26.01 20.09 -3.66
C ALA A 144 -27.46 20.62 -3.78
N CYS A 145 -27.78 21.74 -3.14
CA CYS A 145 -29.15 22.24 -3.09
C CYS A 145 -29.53 23.12 -4.30
N ASN A 146 -28.59 23.96 -4.76
CA ASN A 146 -28.90 25.02 -5.72
C ASN A 146 -28.00 25.01 -6.96
N TRP A 147 -27.03 24.09 -7.03
CA TRP A 147 -26.01 24.03 -8.09
C TRP A 147 -25.25 25.35 -8.23
N THR A 148 -24.99 26.00 -7.10
CA THR A 148 -24.22 27.24 -7.03
C THR A 148 -23.05 27.09 -6.08
N LEU A 149 -21.96 27.80 -6.36
CA LEU A 149 -20.79 27.88 -5.49
C LEU A 149 -20.32 29.32 -5.46
N GLY A 150 -20.53 30.01 -4.32
CA GLY A 150 -20.29 31.45 -4.25
C GLY A 150 -21.19 32.21 -5.22
N GLU A 151 -20.60 33.06 -6.07
CA GLU A 151 -21.27 33.83 -7.12
C GLU A 151 -21.52 33.05 -8.43
N PHE A 152 -21.06 31.80 -8.54
CA PHE A 152 -21.15 31.02 -9.77
C PHE A 152 -22.37 30.09 -9.77
N ASP A 153 -23.15 30.12 -10.86
CA ASP A 153 -24.10 29.06 -11.20
C ASP A 153 -23.38 27.97 -12.01
N LEU A 154 -23.30 26.76 -11.45
CA LEU A 154 -22.59 25.66 -12.08
C LEU A 154 -23.24 25.23 -13.39
N ARG A 155 -24.54 25.46 -13.58
CA ARG A 155 -25.26 25.15 -14.82
C ARG A 155 -24.78 26.04 -15.96
N GLU A 156 -24.53 27.32 -15.67
CA GLU A 156 -23.96 28.26 -16.64
C GLU A 156 -22.52 27.87 -17.03
N LEU A 157 -21.81 27.16 -16.15
CA LEU A 157 -20.49 26.58 -16.43
C LEU A 157 -20.55 25.24 -17.17
N GLY A 158 -21.76 24.69 -17.42
CA GLY A 158 -21.97 23.42 -18.11
C GLY A 158 -22.26 22.22 -17.22
N CYS A 159 -22.53 22.40 -15.92
CA CYS A 159 -22.89 21.29 -15.03
C CYS A 159 -24.26 20.72 -15.41
N ILE A 160 -24.33 19.42 -15.69
CA ILE A 160 -25.54 18.68 -16.05
C ILE A 160 -26.01 17.69 -14.98
N GLY A 161 -25.22 17.51 -13.91
CA GLY A 161 -25.56 16.61 -12.81
C GLY A 161 -24.67 16.80 -11.60
N VAL A 162 -25.25 16.76 -10.40
CA VAL A 162 -24.52 16.83 -9.13
C VAL A 162 -24.81 15.57 -8.32
N PHE A 163 -23.76 14.91 -7.86
CA PHE A 163 -23.85 13.67 -7.10
C PHE A 163 -23.01 13.70 -5.84
N LEU A 164 -23.56 13.16 -4.75
CA LEU A 164 -22.87 12.97 -3.48
C LEU A 164 -22.78 11.48 -3.19
N THR A 165 -21.58 10.96 -2.94
CA THR A 165 -21.36 9.57 -2.53
C THR A 165 -20.84 9.52 -1.10
N ASP A 166 -21.53 8.81 -0.22
CA ASP A 166 -21.19 8.76 1.19
C ASP A 166 -21.27 7.33 1.76
N ASN A 167 -20.58 7.09 2.87
CA ASN A 167 -20.71 5.87 3.65
C ASN A 167 -21.82 6.02 4.70
N GLU A 168 -22.62 4.97 4.87
CA GLU A 168 -23.68 4.95 5.86
C GLU A 168 -23.14 4.42 7.20
N SER A 169 -22.45 5.27 7.97
CA SER A 169 -22.07 4.97 9.35
C SER A 169 -22.77 5.91 10.33
N LEU A 170 -23.30 5.37 11.43
CA LEU A 170 -24.02 6.15 12.46
C LEU A 170 -23.14 7.28 13.02
N THR A 171 -21.83 7.08 13.08
CA THR A 171 -20.85 8.09 13.50
C THR A 171 -20.64 9.20 12.48
N GLU A 172 -20.70 8.91 11.18
CA GLU A 172 -20.56 9.90 10.09
C GLU A 172 -21.88 10.64 9.80
N THR A 173 -23.03 10.04 10.15
CA THR A 173 -24.36 10.60 9.84
C THR A 173 -25.02 11.36 11.00
N ALA A 174 -24.59 11.16 12.25
CA ALA A 174 -25.33 11.61 13.44
C ALA A 174 -25.32 13.12 13.71
N THR A 175 -24.30 13.88 13.28
CA THR A 175 -24.13 15.25 13.80
C THR A 175 -24.88 16.33 13.02
N ARG A 176 -25.32 16.07 11.77
CA ARG A 176 -25.86 17.14 10.87
C ARG A 176 -27.01 16.77 9.93
N ARG A 177 -27.50 15.53 9.94
CA ARG A 177 -28.72 15.14 9.20
C ARG A 177 -30.04 15.59 9.87
N SER A 178 -29.98 16.55 10.79
CA SER A 178 -31.18 17.11 11.43
C SER A 178 -31.88 18.18 10.58
N ASP A 179 -31.22 18.71 9.55
CA ASP A 179 -31.82 19.72 8.68
C ASP A 179 -32.61 19.09 7.53
N LEU A 180 -33.91 18.91 7.78
CA LEU A 180 -34.89 18.42 6.80
C LEU A 180 -34.93 19.27 5.52
N ALA A 181 -34.66 20.58 5.60
CA ALA A 181 -34.70 21.46 4.44
C ALA A 181 -33.56 21.19 3.44
N ILE A 182 -32.48 20.58 3.91
CA ILE A 182 -31.36 20.10 3.09
C ILE A 182 -31.68 18.71 2.54
N LEU A 183 -32.17 17.81 3.39
CA LEU A 183 -32.45 16.42 2.98
C LEU A 183 -33.56 16.31 1.92
N ASP A 184 -34.57 17.18 1.96
CA ASP A 184 -35.69 17.17 1.01
C ASP A 184 -35.31 17.65 -0.41
N ARG A 185 -34.12 18.26 -0.56
CA ARG A 185 -33.64 18.80 -1.86
C ARG A 185 -32.82 17.81 -2.68
N MET A 186 -32.58 16.60 -2.15
CA MET A 186 -31.75 15.58 -2.79
C MET A 186 -32.55 14.28 -2.93
N VAL A 187 -32.44 13.64 -4.09
CA VAL A 187 -32.98 12.29 -4.25
C VAL A 187 -31.94 11.32 -3.71
N THR A 188 -32.32 10.54 -2.70
CA THR A 188 -31.39 9.62 -2.04
C THR A 188 -31.63 8.18 -2.49
N VAL A 189 -30.57 7.46 -2.87
CA VAL A 189 -30.57 6.02 -3.09
C VAL A 189 -29.63 5.33 -2.11
N LYS A 190 -30.09 4.21 -1.56
CA LYS A 190 -29.25 3.27 -0.82
C LYS A 190 -28.90 2.09 -1.71
N ILE A 191 -27.62 1.79 -1.81
CA ILE A 191 -27.06 0.73 -2.65
C ILE A 191 -26.17 -0.20 -1.84
N THR A 192 -26.10 -1.43 -2.32
CA THR A 192 -25.23 -2.50 -1.84
C THR A 192 -24.33 -2.94 -2.99
N ALA A 193 -23.39 -3.86 -2.71
CA ALA A 193 -22.57 -4.46 -3.77
C ALA A 193 -23.39 -5.18 -4.86
N THR A 194 -24.66 -5.54 -4.65
CA THR A 194 -25.47 -6.15 -5.72
C THR A 194 -26.10 -5.12 -6.66
N ASP A 195 -26.12 -3.85 -6.28
CA ASP A 195 -26.72 -2.77 -7.06
C ASP A 195 -25.73 -2.12 -8.05
N THR A 196 -24.48 -2.60 -8.09
CA THR A 196 -23.41 -2.11 -8.97
C THR A 196 -22.93 -3.19 -9.94
N SER A 197 -22.34 -2.76 -11.07
CA SER A 197 -21.83 -3.64 -12.13
C SER A 197 -20.48 -4.31 -11.82
N TRP A 198 -20.05 -4.37 -10.55
CA TRP A 198 -18.67 -4.74 -10.18
C TRP A 198 -18.25 -6.12 -10.67
N ARG A 199 -19.14 -7.13 -10.69
CA ARG A 199 -18.79 -8.49 -11.19
C ARG A 199 -18.40 -8.48 -12.66
N ILE A 200 -19.14 -7.72 -13.46
CA ILE A 200 -18.90 -7.59 -14.90
C ILE A 200 -17.58 -6.85 -15.09
N LYS A 201 -17.40 -5.70 -14.42
CA LYS A 201 -16.16 -4.92 -14.51
C LYS A 201 -14.92 -5.67 -14.01
N LEU A 202 -15.06 -6.48 -12.97
CA LEU A 202 -13.97 -7.32 -12.46
C LEU A 202 -13.62 -8.45 -13.45
N ALA A 203 -14.63 -9.09 -14.06
CA ALA A 203 -14.41 -10.06 -15.13
C ALA A 203 -13.77 -9.43 -16.38
N GLU A 204 -14.13 -8.18 -16.73
CA GLU A 204 -13.48 -7.42 -17.82
C GLU A 204 -12.00 -7.11 -17.51
N ARG A 205 -11.66 -6.86 -16.24
CA ARG A 205 -10.27 -6.65 -15.79
C ARG A 205 -9.44 -7.93 -15.88
N PHE A 206 -10.04 -9.10 -15.63
CA PHE A 206 -9.38 -10.40 -15.69
C PHE A 206 -9.99 -11.29 -16.80
N PRO A 207 -9.91 -10.87 -18.08
CA PRO A 207 -10.73 -11.46 -19.16
C PRO A 207 -10.40 -12.92 -19.46
N HIS A 208 -9.19 -13.38 -19.10
CA HIS A 208 -8.69 -14.74 -19.34
C HIS A 208 -8.90 -15.69 -18.16
N HIS A 209 -9.45 -15.22 -17.04
CA HIS A 209 -9.69 -16.03 -15.86
C HIS A 209 -11.19 -16.20 -15.61
N ASP A 210 -11.62 -17.43 -15.32
CA ASP A 210 -13.00 -17.70 -14.91
C ASP A 210 -13.16 -17.41 -13.40
N LEU A 211 -13.82 -16.30 -13.09
CA LEU A 211 -14.10 -15.84 -11.73
C LEU A 211 -15.41 -16.43 -11.18
N SER A 212 -16.10 -17.30 -11.92
CA SER A 212 -17.40 -17.86 -11.49
C SER A 212 -17.31 -18.58 -10.15
N GLY A 213 -16.23 -19.33 -9.91
CA GLY A 213 -15.97 -19.99 -8.63
C GLY A 213 -15.77 -18.99 -7.49
N VAL A 214 -15.02 -17.92 -7.74
CA VAL A 214 -14.78 -16.84 -6.77
C VAL A 214 -16.09 -16.12 -6.43
N PHE A 215 -16.93 -15.81 -7.42
CA PHE A 215 -18.23 -15.17 -7.19
C PHE A 215 -19.20 -16.05 -6.40
N LYS A 216 -19.16 -17.37 -6.60
CA LYS A 216 -19.94 -18.32 -5.79
C LYS A 216 -19.48 -18.33 -4.33
N ILE A 217 -18.16 -18.34 -4.09
CA ILE A 217 -17.59 -18.26 -2.74
C ILE A 217 -18.06 -16.96 -2.06
N TRP A 218 -17.86 -15.81 -2.70
CA TRP A 218 -18.27 -14.51 -2.16
C TRP A 218 -19.77 -14.44 -1.86
N THR A 219 -20.60 -14.97 -2.75
CA THR A 219 -22.07 -15.00 -2.57
C THR A 219 -22.48 -15.97 -1.45
N GLY A 220 -21.66 -16.97 -1.14
CA GLY A 220 -21.88 -17.89 -0.01
C GLY A 220 -21.48 -17.30 1.35
N LEU A 221 -20.75 -16.19 1.40
CA LEU A 221 -20.39 -15.51 2.65
C LEU A 221 -21.60 -14.81 3.27
N SER A 222 -21.58 -14.59 4.59
CA SER A 222 -22.58 -13.76 5.27
C SER A 222 -22.45 -12.28 4.86
N PRO A 223 -23.48 -11.44 5.10
CA PRO A 223 -23.37 -10.00 4.86
C PRO A 223 -22.19 -9.34 5.57
N ALA A 224 -21.90 -9.72 6.83
CA ALA A 224 -20.79 -9.16 7.60
C ALA A 224 -19.43 -9.48 6.96
N LEU A 225 -19.22 -10.73 6.53
CA LEU A 225 -17.98 -11.10 5.84
C LEU A 225 -17.85 -10.48 4.45
N ARG A 226 -18.96 -10.27 3.73
CA ARG A 226 -18.94 -9.57 2.43
C ARG A 226 -18.57 -8.09 2.58
N GLN A 227 -18.93 -7.46 3.69
CA GLN A 227 -18.52 -6.09 3.98
C GLN A 227 -17.00 -6.01 4.18
N LEU A 228 -16.42 -6.95 4.93
CA LEU A 228 -14.96 -7.06 5.10
C LEU A 228 -14.26 -7.41 3.78
N LEU A 229 -14.80 -8.38 3.04
CA LEU A 229 -14.35 -8.81 1.72
C LEU A 229 -15.08 -8.03 0.62
N SER A 230 -15.02 -6.69 0.67
CA SER A 230 -15.64 -5.81 -0.33
C SER A 230 -15.15 -6.14 -1.76
N PRO A 231 -15.90 -5.78 -2.82
CA PRO A 231 -15.43 -5.97 -4.21
C PRO A 231 -14.01 -5.45 -4.47
N ARG A 232 -13.64 -4.30 -3.89
CA ARG A 232 -12.26 -3.77 -3.95
C ARG A 232 -11.24 -4.69 -3.25
N THR A 233 -11.55 -5.18 -2.06
CA THR A 233 -10.68 -6.13 -1.34
C THR A 233 -10.52 -7.42 -2.15
N LEU A 234 -11.60 -7.89 -2.77
CA LEU A 234 -11.56 -9.08 -3.62
C LEU A 234 -10.67 -8.86 -4.85
N GLU A 235 -10.76 -7.70 -5.50
CA GLU A 235 -9.87 -7.30 -6.59
C GLU A 235 -8.39 -7.37 -6.19
N HIS A 236 -8.04 -6.86 -4.99
CA HIS A 236 -6.68 -6.89 -4.47
C HIS A 236 -6.18 -8.32 -4.21
N ILE A 237 -7.05 -9.20 -3.71
CA ILE A 237 -6.75 -10.63 -3.53
C ILE A 237 -6.49 -11.30 -4.89
N LEU A 238 -7.31 -10.99 -5.91
CA LEU A 238 -7.09 -11.50 -7.27
C LEU A 238 -5.75 -11.02 -7.85
N ASP A 239 -5.45 -9.73 -7.69
CA ASP A 239 -4.19 -9.13 -8.10
C ASP A 239 -2.99 -9.85 -7.44
N CYS A 240 -3.03 -10.08 -6.12
CA CYS A 240 -2.00 -10.83 -5.39
C CYS A 240 -1.89 -12.29 -5.85
N ALA A 241 -3.03 -12.97 -6.01
CA ALA A 241 -3.08 -14.37 -6.42
C ALA A 241 -2.44 -14.58 -7.81
N LEU A 242 -2.75 -13.71 -8.76
CA LEU A 242 -2.22 -13.77 -10.13
C LEU A 242 -0.76 -13.30 -10.24
N ALA A 243 -0.25 -12.57 -9.25
CA ALA A 243 1.17 -12.26 -9.12
C ALA A 243 1.95 -13.36 -8.36
N GLY A 244 1.27 -14.38 -7.86
CA GLY A 244 1.87 -15.49 -7.10
C GLY A 244 2.31 -15.08 -5.69
N PHE A 245 1.65 -14.09 -5.09
CA PHE A 245 1.85 -13.67 -3.72
C PHE A 245 0.86 -14.34 -2.76
N PRO A 246 1.13 -14.35 -1.44
CA PRO A 246 0.15 -14.76 -0.43
C PRO A 246 -1.12 -13.94 -0.61
N LEU A 247 -2.28 -14.59 -0.66
CA LEU A 247 -3.56 -13.90 -0.90
C LEU A 247 -3.90 -12.95 0.25
N GLU A 248 -3.41 -13.23 1.46
CA GLU A 248 -3.56 -12.35 2.62
C GLU A 248 -2.92 -10.98 2.43
N TRP A 249 -1.97 -10.82 1.50
CA TRP A 249 -1.41 -9.49 1.21
C TRP A 249 -2.43 -8.56 0.56
N GLY A 250 -3.45 -9.11 -0.11
CA GLY A 250 -4.58 -8.35 -0.64
C GLY A 250 -5.58 -7.92 0.43
N LEU A 251 -5.50 -8.46 1.65
CA LEU A 251 -6.30 -8.01 2.78
C LEU A 251 -5.68 -6.75 3.41
N PRO A 252 -6.49 -5.75 3.79
CA PRO A 252 -6.00 -4.48 4.33
C PRO A 252 -5.31 -4.64 5.70
N LEU A 253 -4.34 -3.76 5.99
CA LEU A 253 -3.79 -3.57 7.33
C LEU A 253 -4.56 -2.47 8.10
N LEU A 254 -5.35 -2.88 9.07
CA LEU A 254 -6.14 -2.02 9.96
C LEU A 254 -5.40 -1.82 11.27
N ASN A 255 -5.03 -0.57 11.55
CA ASN A 255 -4.32 -0.16 12.76
C ASN A 255 -3.06 -0.97 13.05
N GLY A 256 -2.40 -1.46 11.99
CA GLY A 256 -1.21 -2.27 12.06
C GLY A 256 -1.44 -3.78 11.98
N ASP A 257 -2.69 -4.24 12.08
CA ASP A 257 -3.04 -5.65 12.06
C ASP A 257 -3.73 -6.02 10.75
N ARG A 258 -3.47 -7.24 10.28
CA ARG A 258 -4.16 -7.80 9.11
C ARG A 258 -5.65 -7.93 9.40
N LEU A 259 -6.48 -7.43 8.49
CA LEU A 259 -7.92 -7.69 8.54
C LEU A 259 -8.15 -9.20 8.52
N ARG A 260 -8.87 -9.69 9.53
CA ARG A 260 -9.33 -11.08 9.63
C ARG A 260 -10.80 -11.17 9.24
N LEU A 261 -11.16 -12.23 8.54
CA LEU A 261 -12.54 -12.54 8.16
C LEU A 261 -13.26 -13.21 9.33
N VAL A 262 -13.59 -12.40 10.34
CA VAL A 262 -14.25 -12.81 11.59
C VAL A 262 -15.62 -12.13 11.67
N GLU A 263 -16.66 -12.93 11.94
CA GLU A 263 -17.99 -12.41 12.25
C GLU A 263 -18.11 -12.13 13.75
N ALA A 264 -18.73 -11.02 14.13
CA ALA A 264 -19.08 -10.79 15.53
C ALA A 264 -20.25 -11.72 15.93
N LEU A 265 -20.10 -12.41 17.05
CA LEU A 265 -21.17 -13.16 17.70
C LEU A 265 -22.22 -12.21 18.28
N LYS A 266 -23.39 -12.74 18.65
CA LYS A 266 -24.52 -11.95 19.17
C LYS A 266 -24.19 -11.17 20.45
N ASP A 267 -23.20 -11.63 21.21
CA ASP A 267 -22.69 -10.99 22.42
C ASP A 267 -21.56 -9.97 22.16
N GLY A 268 -21.22 -9.74 20.88
CA GLY A 268 -20.15 -8.83 20.45
C GLY A 268 -18.74 -9.44 20.48
N THR A 269 -18.59 -10.70 20.89
CA THR A 269 -17.29 -11.38 20.86
C THR A 269 -16.92 -11.83 19.44
N PRO A 270 -15.63 -11.91 19.10
CA PRO A 270 -15.21 -12.41 17.79
C PRO A 270 -15.55 -13.89 17.63
N GLY A 271 -16.22 -14.22 16.52
CA GLY A 271 -16.46 -15.59 16.09
C GLY A 271 -15.20 -16.27 15.53
N PRO A 272 -15.35 -17.44 14.90
CA PRO A 272 -14.20 -18.14 14.31
C PRO A 272 -13.59 -17.34 13.17
N ASP A 273 -12.26 -17.35 13.09
CA ASP A 273 -11.51 -16.76 11.99
C ASP A 273 -11.60 -17.66 10.75
N ARG A 274 -12.17 -17.12 9.68
CA ARG A 274 -12.36 -17.83 8.40
C ARG A 274 -11.42 -17.34 7.31
N THR A 275 -10.37 -16.61 7.67
CA THR A 275 -9.45 -15.99 6.70
C THR A 275 -8.82 -17.04 5.80
N ASP A 276 -8.05 -17.97 6.37
CA ASP A 276 -7.29 -18.95 5.60
C ASP A 276 -8.21 -19.87 4.78
N GLU A 277 -9.29 -20.38 5.40
CA GLU A 277 -10.31 -21.19 4.72
C GLU A 277 -10.88 -20.49 3.48
N THR A 278 -11.20 -19.19 3.60
CA THR A 278 -11.79 -18.42 2.50
C THR A 278 -10.76 -18.14 1.42
N LEU A 279 -9.54 -17.76 1.78
CA LEU A 279 -8.47 -17.46 0.83
C LEU A 279 -8.03 -18.71 0.06
N ASP A 280 -7.90 -19.86 0.72
CA ASP A 280 -7.54 -21.13 0.07
C ASP A 280 -8.63 -21.61 -0.89
N ARG A 281 -9.90 -21.40 -0.55
CA ARG A 281 -11.01 -21.67 -1.47
C ARG A 281 -10.96 -20.77 -2.70
N ILE A 282 -10.59 -19.49 -2.54
CA ILE A 282 -10.42 -18.55 -3.66
C ILE A 282 -9.22 -18.99 -4.54
N ALA A 283 -8.08 -19.32 -3.93
CA ALA A 283 -6.90 -19.81 -4.66
C ALA A 283 -7.21 -21.09 -5.45
N THR A 284 -7.92 -22.02 -4.82
CA THR A 284 -8.40 -23.26 -5.47
C THR A 284 -9.33 -22.96 -6.65
N ALA A 285 -10.28 -22.03 -6.49
CA ALA A 285 -11.20 -21.64 -7.55
C ALA A 285 -10.50 -20.98 -8.75
N LEU A 286 -9.36 -20.34 -8.53
CA LEU A 286 -8.52 -19.71 -9.58
C LEU A 286 -7.49 -20.68 -10.18
N GLY A 287 -7.27 -21.85 -9.58
CA GLY A 287 -6.20 -22.76 -9.97
C GLY A 287 -4.78 -22.23 -9.68
N VAL A 288 -4.63 -21.40 -8.64
CA VAL A 288 -3.35 -20.77 -8.24
C VAL A 288 -2.93 -21.21 -6.84
N ARG A 289 -1.66 -20.96 -6.49
CA ARG A 289 -1.13 -21.25 -5.15
C ARG A 289 -1.37 -20.08 -4.20
N ASN A 290 -1.63 -20.38 -2.93
CA ASN A 290 -1.59 -19.44 -1.81
C ASN A 290 -0.35 -19.74 -0.95
N PRO A 291 0.82 -19.15 -1.24
CA PRO A 291 2.03 -19.44 -0.48
C PRO A 291 1.99 -18.81 0.92
N GLU A 292 2.50 -19.51 1.93
CA GLU A 292 2.67 -18.94 3.28
C GLU A 292 3.84 -17.95 3.36
N HIS A 293 4.89 -18.19 2.57
CA HIS A 293 6.10 -17.37 2.56
C HIS A 293 6.53 -17.03 1.14
N THR A 294 7.04 -15.81 0.97
CA THR A 294 7.61 -15.32 -0.28
C THR A 294 9.03 -14.85 -0.03
N PRO A 295 10.04 -15.56 -0.56
CA PRO A 295 11.42 -15.10 -0.51
C PRO A 295 11.56 -13.74 -1.19
N ASP A 296 12.35 -12.86 -0.60
CA ASP A 296 12.60 -11.50 -1.11
C ASP A 296 11.30 -10.70 -1.36
N ALA A 297 10.35 -10.85 -0.41
CA ALA A 297 9.00 -10.31 -0.48
C ALA A 297 8.97 -8.82 -0.87
N VAL A 298 9.83 -8.00 -0.25
CA VAL A 298 9.88 -6.55 -0.48
C VAL A 298 10.27 -6.23 -1.91
N ARG A 299 11.36 -6.81 -2.44
CA ARG A 299 11.78 -6.49 -3.80
C ARG A 299 10.77 -6.97 -4.81
N ARG A 300 10.25 -8.19 -4.64
CA ARG A 300 9.24 -8.76 -5.56
C ARG A 300 7.97 -7.93 -5.62
N VAL A 301 7.41 -7.52 -4.48
CA VAL A 301 6.17 -6.72 -4.48
C VAL A 301 6.40 -5.32 -5.08
N VAL A 302 7.56 -4.71 -4.84
CA VAL A 302 7.88 -3.39 -5.39
C VAL A 302 8.01 -3.46 -6.92
N ARG A 303 8.72 -4.47 -7.45
CA ARG A 303 8.81 -4.69 -8.91
C ARG A 303 7.43 -4.90 -9.53
N GLU A 304 6.61 -5.74 -8.91
CA GLU A 304 5.23 -5.96 -9.38
C GLU A 304 4.41 -4.67 -9.35
N ALA A 305 4.59 -3.84 -8.33
CA ALA A 305 3.89 -2.58 -8.20
C ALA A 305 4.23 -1.60 -9.33
N VAL A 306 5.51 -1.50 -9.71
CA VAL A 306 5.98 -0.66 -10.83
C VAL A 306 5.45 -1.18 -12.17
N ALA A 307 5.44 -2.50 -12.35
CA ALA A 307 4.94 -3.14 -13.54
C ALA A 307 3.43 -2.94 -13.72
N ARG A 308 2.63 -3.14 -12.67
CA ARG A 308 1.16 -3.21 -12.72
C ARG A 308 0.42 -1.97 -12.24
N ARG A 309 1.13 -0.93 -11.81
CA ARG A 309 0.52 0.28 -11.26
C ARG A 309 -0.23 0.04 -9.97
N TRP A 310 0.47 -0.51 -8.98
CA TRP A 310 -0.09 -0.76 -7.64
C TRP A 310 0.31 0.28 -6.60
N ALA A 311 -0.59 0.46 -5.63
CA ALA A 311 -0.27 1.09 -4.35
C ALA A 311 0.06 -0.02 -3.34
N VAL A 312 1.25 0.03 -2.73
CA VAL A 312 1.73 -0.99 -1.79
C VAL A 312 2.03 -0.36 -0.44
N LEU A 313 1.63 -1.03 0.63
CA LEU A 313 1.97 -0.67 2.00
C LEU A 313 2.97 -1.68 2.57
N ILE A 314 4.09 -1.21 3.11
CA ILE A 314 5.10 -2.06 3.76
C ILE A 314 5.23 -1.59 5.21
N GLN A 315 4.79 -2.45 6.12
CA GLN A 315 4.92 -2.24 7.55
C GLN A 315 6.07 -3.06 8.11
N GLY A 316 6.95 -2.44 8.87
CA GLY A 316 7.95 -3.17 9.64
C GLY A 316 8.63 -2.27 10.68
N PRO A 317 9.43 -2.82 11.59
CA PRO A 317 10.06 -2.06 12.66
C PRO A 317 10.99 -0.96 12.12
N PRO A 318 11.26 0.10 12.91
CA PRO A 318 12.19 1.14 12.50
C PRO A 318 13.60 0.59 12.29
N GLY A 319 14.34 1.13 11.32
CA GLY A 319 15.75 0.79 11.12
C GLY A 319 16.04 -0.62 10.58
N CYS A 320 15.04 -1.35 10.08
CA CYS A 320 15.25 -2.66 9.44
C CYS A 320 15.70 -2.61 7.96
N GLY A 321 15.65 -1.43 7.31
CA GLY A 321 16.16 -1.25 5.94
C GLY A 321 15.09 -1.12 4.83
N LYS A 322 13.79 -1.07 5.19
CA LYS A 322 12.67 -0.95 4.21
C LYS A 322 12.89 0.17 3.19
N THR A 323 13.18 1.38 3.67
CA THR A 323 13.31 2.56 2.82
C THR A 323 14.43 2.44 1.80
N GLU A 324 15.57 1.89 2.21
CA GLU A 324 16.72 1.73 1.33
C GLU A 324 16.49 0.63 0.28
N VAL A 325 15.93 -0.52 0.67
CA VAL A 325 15.58 -1.57 -0.30
C VAL A 325 14.55 -1.08 -1.31
N VAL A 326 13.53 -0.34 -0.90
CA VAL A 326 12.55 0.22 -1.84
C VAL A 326 13.21 1.22 -2.80
N ARG A 327 14.08 2.11 -2.29
CA ARG A 327 14.81 3.07 -3.14
C ARG A 327 15.71 2.37 -4.15
N GLU A 328 16.40 1.33 -3.72
CA GLU A 328 17.27 0.52 -4.56
C GLU A 328 16.49 -0.14 -5.70
N VAL A 329 15.42 -0.86 -5.37
CA VAL A 329 14.58 -1.54 -6.38
C VAL A 329 13.95 -0.55 -7.34
N VAL A 330 13.43 0.59 -6.85
CA VAL A 330 12.87 1.60 -7.75
C VAL A 330 13.93 2.17 -8.70
N ARG A 331 15.16 2.37 -8.21
CA ARG A 331 16.27 2.83 -9.05
C ARG A 331 16.67 1.79 -10.10
N GLU A 332 16.65 0.51 -9.74
CA GLU A 332 16.85 -0.59 -10.69
C GLU A 332 15.78 -0.60 -11.79
N GLU A 333 14.50 -0.42 -11.43
CA GLU A 333 13.37 -0.49 -12.36
C GLU A 333 13.19 0.77 -13.23
N LEU A 334 13.45 1.96 -12.69
CA LEU A 334 13.25 3.23 -13.41
C LEU A 334 14.55 3.86 -13.96
N GLY A 335 15.71 3.43 -13.48
CA GLY A 335 17.00 4.05 -13.79
C GLY A 335 17.26 5.39 -13.06
N HIS A 336 16.34 5.82 -12.19
CA HIS A 336 16.49 7.02 -11.36
C HIS A 336 15.79 6.87 -10.01
N ASP A 337 16.06 7.80 -9.09
CA ASP A 337 15.49 7.76 -7.74
C ASP A 337 13.95 7.96 -7.72
N PRO A 338 13.25 7.38 -6.74
CA PRO A 338 11.85 7.68 -6.48
C PRO A 338 11.64 9.14 -6.06
N ILE A 339 10.41 9.63 -6.25
CA ILE A 339 9.94 10.84 -5.57
C ILE A 339 9.68 10.48 -4.11
N TYR A 340 10.57 10.93 -3.23
CA TYR A 340 10.52 10.62 -1.81
C TYR A 340 9.88 11.75 -0.99
N PHE A 341 8.96 11.40 -0.11
CA PHE A 341 8.35 12.28 0.88
C PHE A 341 8.39 11.64 2.27
N SER A 342 8.70 12.43 3.29
CA SER A 342 8.65 12.02 4.69
C SER A 342 7.46 12.71 5.36
N LEU A 343 6.41 11.95 5.64
CA LEU A 343 5.13 12.52 6.10
C LEU A 343 5.16 13.32 7.42
N PRO A 344 6.08 13.07 8.37
CA PRO A 344 6.20 13.91 9.57
C PRO A 344 6.56 15.36 9.27
N VAL A 345 7.12 15.65 8.09
CA VAL A 345 7.61 16.98 7.71
C VAL A 345 6.98 17.53 6.43
N THR A 346 6.33 16.69 5.62
CA THR A 346 5.64 17.12 4.39
C THR A 346 4.41 17.96 4.71
N ASN A 347 4.35 19.17 4.13
CA ASN A 347 3.18 20.05 4.15
C ASN A 347 2.38 19.90 2.84
N VAL A 348 1.14 20.37 2.83
CA VAL A 348 0.31 20.39 1.62
C VAL A 348 0.93 21.30 0.56
N GLU A 349 1.48 22.42 0.98
CA GLU A 349 2.12 23.43 0.13
C GLU A 349 3.38 22.89 -0.55
N ASP A 350 4.00 21.84 0.00
CA ASP A 350 5.13 21.13 -0.62
C ASP A 350 4.67 20.26 -1.80
N LEU A 351 3.38 19.98 -1.91
CA LEU A 351 2.77 19.12 -2.93
C LEU A 351 2.07 19.94 -4.01
N CYS A 352 1.27 20.92 -3.62
CA CYS A 352 0.57 21.82 -4.53
C CYS A 352 0.23 23.18 -3.89
N ALA A 353 0.06 24.21 -4.71
CA ALA A 353 -0.38 25.53 -4.27
C ALA A 353 -1.42 26.13 -5.25
N PRO A 354 -2.57 26.64 -4.76
CA PRO A 354 -3.54 27.32 -5.59
C PRO A 354 -2.99 28.69 -6.03
N VAL A 355 -3.16 29.01 -7.31
CA VAL A 355 -2.78 30.30 -7.91
C VAL A 355 -3.89 30.86 -8.79
N PRO A 356 -4.17 32.17 -8.70
CA PRO A 356 -5.04 32.86 -9.64
C PRO A 356 -4.50 32.79 -11.06
N THR A 357 -5.37 32.55 -12.03
CA THR A 357 -5.04 32.60 -13.46
C THR A 357 -5.54 33.89 -14.12
N VAL A 358 -5.02 34.16 -15.32
CA VAL A 358 -5.37 35.38 -16.10
C VAL A 358 -6.85 35.38 -16.54
N ASP A 359 -7.46 34.20 -16.71
CA ASP A 359 -8.89 34.03 -17.04
C ASP A 359 -9.81 34.14 -15.82
N GLY A 360 -9.27 34.49 -14.64
CA GLY A 360 -10.07 34.63 -13.42
C GLY A 360 -10.61 33.29 -12.91
N SER A 361 -9.81 32.23 -13.04
CA SER A 361 -10.03 30.94 -12.35
C SER A 361 -8.89 30.68 -11.35
N LEU A 362 -9.07 29.64 -10.53
CA LEU A 362 -8.05 29.15 -9.60
C LEU A 362 -7.44 27.87 -10.18
N ASP A 363 -6.13 27.87 -10.44
CA ASP A 363 -5.40 26.67 -10.88
C ASP A 363 -4.50 26.18 -9.73
N ASN A 364 -4.23 24.88 -9.68
CA ASN A 364 -3.33 24.29 -8.69
C ASN A 364 -1.98 24.02 -9.35
N LEU A 365 -0.96 24.76 -8.92
CA LEU A 365 0.43 24.47 -9.26
C LEU A 365 0.87 23.22 -8.51
N LEU A 366 1.38 22.24 -9.24
CA LEU A 366 1.93 21.04 -8.65
C LEU A 366 3.43 21.22 -8.42
N ALA A 367 3.95 20.57 -7.39
CA ALA A 367 5.40 20.51 -7.18
C ALA A 367 6.10 19.98 -8.44
N GLN A 368 7.24 20.58 -8.78
CA GLN A 368 7.99 20.27 -10.01
C GLN A 368 8.26 18.77 -10.21
N ARG A 369 8.47 18.04 -9.11
CA ARG A 369 8.72 16.59 -9.15
C ARG A 369 7.54 15.81 -9.74
N PHE A 370 6.30 16.26 -9.56
CA PHE A 370 5.12 15.63 -10.14
C PHE A 370 4.95 15.95 -11.64
N THR A 371 5.47 17.07 -12.11
CA THR A 371 5.33 17.52 -13.50
C THR A 371 6.50 17.16 -14.40
N ALA A 372 7.62 16.69 -13.82
CA ALA A 372 8.77 16.21 -14.58
C ALA A 372 8.36 15.13 -15.60
N PRO A 373 8.97 15.06 -16.80
CA PRO A 373 8.67 13.99 -17.76
C PRO A 373 9.18 12.63 -17.26
N GLY A 374 8.66 11.54 -17.81
CA GLY A 374 9.11 10.17 -17.53
C GLY A 374 8.27 9.44 -16.47
N ASP A 375 8.61 8.16 -16.28
CA ASP A 375 7.96 7.27 -15.33
C ASP A 375 8.35 7.65 -13.89
N LYS A 376 7.41 7.49 -12.95
CA LYS A 376 7.57 7.93 -11.56
C LYS A 376 7.11 6.86 -10.61
N VAL A 377 7.80 6.75 -9.49
CA VAL A 377 7.33 6.04 -8.31
C VAL A 377 7.40 7.00 -7.14
N ILE A 378 6.32 7.06 -6.36
CA ILE A 378 6.29 7.87 -5.13
C ILE A 378 6.52 6.96 -3.93
N VAL A 379 7.42 7.35 -3.05
CA VAL A 379 7.68 6.69 -1.77
C VAL A 379 7.22 7.59 -0.64
N TRP A 380 6.21 7.14 0.10
CA TRP A 380 5.66 7.81 1.29
C TRP A 380 6.26 7.19 2.54
N ASP A 381 7.26 7.83 3.13
CA ASP A 381 7.90 7.34 4.35
C ASP A 381 7.17 7.82 5.61
N GLU A 382 7.15 6.96 6.61
CA GLU A 382 6.34 7.10 7.83
C GLU A 382 4.87 7.45 7.54
N TYR A 383 4.23 6.66 6.68
CA TYR A 383 2.87 6.89 6.16
C TYR A 383 1.81 7.13 7.25
N ASN A 384 1.95 6.48 8.39
CA ASN A 384 1.06 6.65 9.53
C ASN A 384 1.51 7.75 10.51
N ARG A 385 2.36 8.70 10.09
CA ARG A 385 2.77 9.86 10.89
C ARG A 385 2.65 11.17 10.10
N PRO A 386 1.46 11.49 9.54
CA PRO A 386 1.27 12.75 8.87
C PRO A 386 1.45 13.91 9.86
N LYS A 387 2.08 15.00 9.41
CA LYS A 387 2.23 16.24 10.17
C LYS A 387 0.88 16.77 10.69
N ASP A 388 -0.14 16.75 9.83
CA ASP A 388 -1.49 17.20 10.15
C ASP A 388 -2.56 16.48 9.31
N LYS A 389 -3.84 16.73 9.63
CA LYS A 389 -4.96 16.10 8.93
C LYS A 389 -5.07 16.52 7.46
N SER A 390 -4.70 17.75 7.10
CA SER A 390 -4.82 18.26 5.74
C SER A 390 -3.80 17.60 4.82
N ALA A 391 -2.55 17.50 5.27
CA ALA A 391 -1.50 16.73 4.60
C ALA A 391 -1.94 15.27 4.40
N PHE A 392 -2.49 14.64 5.44
CA PHE A 392 -3.00 13.28 5.32
C PHE A 392 -4.13 13.16 4.29
N ALA A 393 -5.04 14.12 4.25
CA ALA A 393 -6.17 14.10 3.33
C ALA A 393 -5.71 14.23 1.86
N LYS A 394 -4.78 15.15 1.55
CA LYS A 394 -4.22 15.23 0.19
C LYS A 394 -3.50 13.96 -0.24
N LEU A 395 -2.84 13.24 0.68
CA LEU A 395 -2.25 11.93 0.39
C LEU A 395 -3.31 10.87 0.04
N MET A 396 -4.51 10.98 0.61
CA MET A 396 -5.60 10.05 0.28
C MET A 396 -6.02 10.20 -1.18
N GLU A 397 -6.03 11.42 -1.73
CA GLU A 397 -6.27 11.63 -3.15
C GLU A 397 -5.18 10.94 -4.00
N ILE A 398 -3.91 11.13 -3.65
CA ILE A 398 -2.82 10.57 -4.45
C ILE A 398 -2.84 9.04 -4.43
N THR A 399 -3.00 8.44 -3.25
CA THR A 399 -3.04 6.98 -3.08
C THR A 399 -4.23 6.32 -3.77
N GLN A 400 -5.41 6.97 -3.77
CA GLN A 400 -6.62 6.41 -4.36
C GLN A 400 -6.76 6.74 -5.85
N GLU A 401 -6.63 8.01 -6.20
CA GLU A 401 -6.99 8.55 -7.51
C GLU A 401 -5.77 8.80 -8.39
N TRP A 402 -4.55 8.54 -7.91
CA TRP A 402 -3.32 8.75 -8.68
C TRP A 402 -3.24 10.18 -9.25
N SER A 403 -3.86 11.12 -8.52
CA SER A 403 -3.99 12.52 -8.84
C SER A 403 -3.64 13.37 -7.64
N ILE A 404 -3.34 14.64 -7.90
CA ILE A 404 -3.20 15.64 -6.86
C ILE A 404 -3.97 16.88 -7.30
N ALA A 405 -4.80 17.39 -6.39
CA ALA A 405 -5.64 18.55 -6.62
C ALA A 405 -6.45 18.42 -7.93
N GLY A 406 -7.02 17.24 -8.18
CA GLY A 406 -7.84 16.90 -9.35
C GLY A 406 -7.07 16.65 -10.65
N ARG A 407 -5.73 16.69 -10.63
CA ARG A 407 -4.88 16.47 -11.82
C ARG A 407 -4.14 15.14 -11.70
N ARG A 408 -4.31 14.26 -12.70
CA ARG A 408 -3.54 12.99 -12.78
C ARG A 408 -2.04 13.29 -12.80
N ILE A 409 -1.26 12.51 -12.06
CA ILE A 409 0.21 12.61 -12.06
C ILE A 409 0.73 11.83 -13.29
N PRO A 410 1.29 12.51 -14.31
CA PRO A 410 1.73 11.83 -15.53
C PRO A 410 2.87 10.85 -15.24
N GLY A 411 2.84 9.66 -15.87
CA GLY A 411 3.87 8.65 -15.72
C GLY A 411 3.94 7.99 -14.33
N LEU A 412 2.97 8.21 -13.43
CA LEU A 412 3.00 7.55 -12.12
C LEU A 412 2.75 6.03 -12.25
N ARG A 413 3.80 5.24 -12.01
CA ARG A 413 3.88 3.79 -12.14
C ARG A 413 3.64 3.04 -10.84
N ALA A 414 3.94 3.59 -9.67
CA ALA A 414 3.64 2.94 -8.40
C ALA A 414 3.63 3.95 -7.24
N GLN A 415 3.02 3.53 -6.14
CA GLN A 415 3.08 4.24 -4.87
C GLN A 415 3.44 3.27 -3.76
N ILE A 416 4.51 3.55 -3.02
CA ILE A 416 4.99 2.68 -1.95
C ILE A 416 4.92 3.46 -0.64
N ALA A 417 4.00 3.05 0.24
CA ALA A 417 3.89 3.57 1.59
C ALA A 417 4.70 2.71 2.56
N LEU A 418 5.52 3.35 3.37
CA LEU A 418 6.33 2.71 4.41
C LEU A 418 5.80 3.15 5.76
N GLN A 419 5.55 2.22 6.67
CA GLN A 419 5.10 2.57 8.01
C GLN A 419 5.74 1.72 9.09
N ASN A 420 5.74 2.28 10.30
CA ASN A 420 6.12 1.56 11.51
C ASN A 420 4.88 0.92 12.13
N PRO A 421 5.01 -0.25 12.79
CA PRO A 421 3.92 -0.83 13.54
C PRO A 421 3.46 0.09 14.70
N PRO A 422 2.22 -0.05 15.19
CA PRO A 422 1.72 0.72 16.32
C PRO A 422 2.45 0.44 17.64
N TYR A 423 3.06 -0.74 17.75
CA TYR A 423 3.84 -1.17 18.90
C TYR A 423 5.16 -1.79 18.43
N HIS A 424 6.22 -1.55 19.19
CA HIS A 424 7.52 -2.20 19.00
C HIS A 424 8.22 -2.30 20.36
N LEU A 425 8.77 -3.47 20.71
CA LEU A 425 9.41 -3.71 22.01
C LEU A 425 8.53 -3.35 23.22
N GLY A 426 7.24 -3.72 23.16
CA GLY A 426 6.25 -3.39 24.20
C GLY A 426 5.89 -1.90 24.30
N ARG A 427 6.47 -1.03 23.46
CA ARG A 427 6.27 0.42 23.51
C ARG A 427 5.32 0.87 22.42
N LYS A 428 4.37 1.74 22.79
CA LYS A 428 3.46 2.38 21.85
C LYS A 428 4.23 3.40 21.00
N MET A 429 4.13 3.26 19.69
CA MET A 429 4.68 4.23 18.75
C MET A 429 3.68 5.37 18.52
N LEU A 430 4.20 6.58 18.31
CA LEU A 430 3.39 7.75 17.94
C LEU A 430 2.94 7.65 16.49
N VAL A 431 1.93 6.83 16.21
CA VAL A 431 1.36 6.64 14.87
C VAL A 431 -0.14 6.92 14.87
N ALA A 432 -0.62 7.46 13.75
CA ALA A 432 -2.02 7.64 13.44
C ALA A 432 -2.69 6.28 13.18
N ARG A 433 -3.96 6.20 13.59
CA ARG A 433 -4.85 5.08 13.29
C ARG A 433 -5.49 5.25 11.93
N ASN A 434 -5.74 4.15 11.23
CA ASN A 434 -6.46 4.15 9.97
C ASN A 434 -7.79 3.37 10.09
N ASN A 435 -8.69 3.63 9.15
CA ASN A 435 -9.95 2.88 9.00
C ASN A 435 -9.90 1.96 7.77
N ILE A 436 -10.95 1.16 7.59
CA ILE A 436 -11.03 0.20 6.48
C ILE A 436 -11.10 0.85 5.09
N ALA A 437 -11.73 2.02 4.98
CA ALA A 437 -11.75 2.78 3.73
C ALA A 437 -10.35 3.24 3.32
N GLN A 438 -9.51 3.63 4.28
CA GLN A 438 -8.12 4.02 4.05
C GLN A 438 -7.23 2.81 3.76
N ALA A 439 -7.37 1.73 4.54
CA ALA A 439 -6.50 0.56 4.39
C ALA A 439 -6.74 -0.21 3.09
N THR A 440 -7.98 -0.21 2.58
CA THR A 440 -8.34 -0.83 1.30
C THR A 440 -7.89 -0.02 0.07
N ARG A 441 -7.12 1.06 0.23
CA ARG A 441 -6.50 1.80 -0.90
C ARG A 441 -5.21 1.14 -1.41
N PHE A 442 -4.59 0.26 -0.60
CA PHE A 442 -3.39 -0.46 -0.99
C PHE A 442 -3.76 -1.80 -1.61
N THR A 443 -3.29 -2.03 -2.84
CA THR A 443 -3.45 -3.29 -3.57
C THR A 443 -2.79 -4.45 -2.84
N ALA A 444 -1.60 -4.21 -2.28
CA ALA A 444 -0.90 -5.17 -1.44
C ALA A 444 -0.40 -4.49 -0.17
N SER A 445 -0.53 -5.16 0.96
CA SER A 445 0.03 -4.72 2.23
C SER A 445 0.90 -5.83 2.81
N LEU A 446 2.13 -5.54 3.21
CA LEU A 446 3.10 -6.49 3.73
C LEU A 446 3.48 -6.12 5.16
N GLN A 447 3.61 -7.14 6.00
CA GLN A 447 4.31 -7.02 7.28
C GLN A 447 5.67 -7.68 7.11
N VAL A 448 6.74 -6.92 7.35
CA VAL A 448 8.12 -7.38 7.18
C VAL A 448 8.83 -7.36 8.53
N ARG A 449 9.54 -8.44 8.80
CA ARG A 449 10.42 -8.59 9.94
C ARG A 449 11.85 -8.17 9.57
N PRO A 450 12.72 -7.87 10.54
CA PRO A 450 14.11 -7.51 10.26
C PRO A 450 14.88 -8.54 9.42
N GLU A 451 14.55 -9.83 9.56
CA GLU A 451 15.14 -10.96 8.83
C GLU A 451 14.68 -11.04 7.36
N ASP A 452 13.53 -10.47 7.00
CA ASP A 452 13.01 -10.49 5.63
C ASP A 452 13.75 -9.50 4.70
N ILE A 453 14.66 -8.69 5.25
CA ILE A 453 15.39 -7.66 4.53
C ILE A 453 16.87 -8.06 4.45
N PRO A 454 17.47 -8.16 3.24
CA PRO A 454 18.86 -8.60 3.04
C PRO A 454 19.89 -7.50 3.42
N ALA A 455 19.69 -6.83 4.55
CA ALA A 455 20.57 -5.75 5.01
C ALA A 455 21.96 -6.25 5.44
N ASN A 456 22.10 -7.54 5.77
CA ASN A 456 23.38 -8.12 6.20
C ASN A 456 24.41 -8.11 5.06
N GLU A 457 24.01 -8.55 3.86
CA GLU A 457 24.90 -8.58 2.69
C GLU A 457 25.39 -7.18 2.33
N TRP A 458 24.50 -6.18 2.41
CA TRP A 458 24.86 -4.78 2.21
C TRP A 458 25.88 -4.28 3.24
N LEU A 459 25.70 -4.61 4.53
CA LEU A 459 26.64 -4.24 5.58
C LEU A 459 28.02 -4.86 5.34
N ILE A 460 28.08 -6.14 4.96
CA ILE A 460 29.33 -6.84 4.63
C ILE A 460 30.00 -6.21 3.41
N ALA A 461 29.26 -5.99 2.32
CA ALA A 461 29.79 -5.37 1.12
C ALA A 461 30.35 -3.95 1.38
N THR A 462 29.73 -3.20 2.30
CA THR A 462 30.12 -1.81 2.60
C THR A 462 31.26 -1.71 3.62
N TYR A 463 31.27 -2.56 4.64
CA TYR A 463 32.16 -2.43 5.80
C TYR A 463 33.15 -3.60 5.99
N GLY A 464 33.04 -4.66 5.18
CA GLY A 464 33.97 -5.78 5.14
C GLY A 464 34.01 -6.58 6.44
N PRO A 465 35.20 -7.06 6.86
CA PRO A 465 35.35 -7.98 8.00
C PRO A 465 34.75 -7.48 9.32
N ILE A 466 34.79 -6.16 9.57
CA ILE A 466 34.21 -5.57 10.80
C ILE A 466 32.69 -5.79 10.83
N ALA A 467 32.02 -5.67 9.67
CA ALA A 467 30.59 -5.94 9.57
C ALA A 467 30.29 -7.41 9.85
N GLU A 468 31.12 -8.33 9.34
CA GLU A 468 30.97 -9.76 9.60
C GLU A 468 31.06 -10.05 11.10
N THR A 469 32.07 -9.51 11.79
CA THR A 469 32.22 -9.68 13.24
C THR A 469 31.00 -9.17 14.02
N VAL A 470 30.50 -7.98 13.66
CA VAL A 470 29.31 -7.38 14.30
C VAL A 470 28.05 -8.19 14.00
N LEU A 471 27.90 -8.71 12.79
CA LEU A 471 26.74 -9.54 12.40
C LEU A 471 26.77 -10.92 13.05
N GLU A 472 27.94 -11.55 13.16
CA GLU A 472 28.09 -12.80 13.89
C GLU A 472 27.74 -12.62 15.36
N TRP A 473 28.21 -11.54 16.00
CA TRP A 473 27.80 -11.21 17.36
C TRP A 473 26.27 -11.06 17.46
N TRP A 474 25.67 -10.30 16.55
CA TRP A 474 24.22 -10.09 16.52
C TRP A 474 23.42 -11.38 16.36
N LYS A 475 23.93 -12.37 15.61
CA LYS A 475 23.27 -13.67 15.40
C LYS A 475 23.52 -14.67 16.54
N ALA A 476 24.72 -14.68 17.11
CA ALA A 476 25.18 -15.78 17.96
C ALA A 476 25.17 -15.43 19.46
N ASP A 477 25.33 -14.17 19.83
CA ASP A 477 25.49 -13.75 21.24
C ASP A 477 24.30 -12.95 21.78
N ILE A 478 23.33 -12.60 20.93
CA ILE A 478 22.14 -11.85 21.33
C ILE A 478 20.89 -12.72 21.16
N ASP A 479 20.03 -12.71 22.18
CA ASP A 479 18.72 -13.35 22.13
C ASP A 479 17.75 -12.62 21.18
N ASP A 480 16.54 -13.16 21.00
CA ASP A 480 15.54 -12.59 20.10
C ASP A 480 15.14 -11.18 20.52
N GLU A 481 14.93 -10.94 21.83
CA GLU A 481 14.56 -9.62 22.36
C GLU A 481 15.69 -8.59 22.15
N GLY A 482 16.95 -8.96 22.44
CA GLY A 482 18.09 -8.09 22.20
C GLY A 482 18.29 -7.79 20.71
N ARG A 483 17.96 -8.72 19.80
CA ARG A 483 17.99 -8.48 18.35
C ARG A 483 16.93 -7.48 17.91
N GLU A 484 15.77 -7.43 18.57
CA GLU A 484 14.79 -6.37 18.34
C GLU A 484 15.31 -4.98 18.76
N TRP A 485 16.09 -4.89 19.85
CA TRP A 485 16.76 -3.64 20.26
C TRP A 485 17.88 -3.20 19.31
N ILE A 486 18.67 -4.16 18.82
CA ILE A 486 19.80 -3.92 17.92
C ILE A 486 19.35 -4.00 16.46
N THR A 487 18.70 -2.93 16.01
CA THR A 487 18.29 -2.76 14.60
C THR A 487 19.48 -2.76 13.63
N LYS A 488 19.25 -2.96 12.33
CA LYS A 488 20.31 -2.86 11.30
C LYS A 488 20.98 -1.49 11.28
N ARG A 489 20.23 -0.42 11.56
CA ARG A 489 20.79 0.93 11.80
C ARG A 489 21.70 0.99 13.03
N THR A 490 21.39 0.25 14.09
CA THR A 490 22.26 0.14 15.27
C THR A 490 23.54 -0.61 14.94
N LEU A 491 23.47 -1.71 14.18
CA LEU A 491 24.65 -2.45 13.70
C LEU A 491 25.58 -1.54 12.88
N GLU A 492 25.02 -0.78 11.93
CA GLU A 492 25.80 0.17 11.15
C GLU A 492 26.46 1.24 12.03
N ARG A 493 25.76 1.75 13.05
CA ARG A 493 26.32 2.70 14.03
C ARG A 493 27.46 2.08 14.83
N LEU A 494 27.30 0.85 15.33
CA LEU A 494 28.36 0.12 16.05
C LEU A 494 29.63 0.01 15.20
N ILE A 495 29.48 -0.38 13.93
CA ILE A 495 30.59 -0.46 12.97
C ILE A 495 31.26 0.91 12.79
N LYS A 496 30.48 1.98 12.57
CA LYS A 496 31.00 3.34 12.36
C LYS A 496 31.72 3.89 13.58
N LEU A 497 31.19 3.67 14.78
CA LEU A 497 31.82 4.12 16.04
C LEU A 497 33.11 3.34 16.32
N HIS A 498 33.10 2.02 16.13
CA HIS A 498 34.31 1.21 16.26
C HIS A 498 35.44 1.70 15.34
N ARG A 499 35.14 1.97 14.06
CA ARG A 499 36.12 2.51 13.10
C ARG A 499 36.69 3.87 13.49
N ARG A 500 36.03 4.60 14.39
CA ARG A 500 36.46 5.89 14.91
C ARG A 500 37.08 5.78 16.31
N GLY A 501 37.20 4.56 16.87
CA GLY A 501 37.70 4.33 18.22
C GLY A 501 36.81 4.95 19.31
N MET A 502 35.51 5.10 19.03
CA MET A 502 34.54 5.66 19.98
C MET A 502 33.87 4.54 20.78
N ASP A 503 33.35 4.90 21.96
CA ASP A 503 32.58 4.01 22.83
C ASP A 503 31.35 3.47 22.09
N LEU A 504 31.20 2.14 22.08
CA LEU A 504 30.12 1.44 21.39
C LEU A 504 28.78 1.56 22.11
N GLU A 505 28.78 1.87 23.42
CA GLU A 505 27.57 2.11 24.20
C GLU A 505 26.72 3.23 23.55
N MET A 506 27.40 4.25 23.00
CA MET A 506 26.78 5.38 22.30
C MET A 506 26.05 4.99 21.02
N ALA A 507 26.32 3.80 20.45
CA ALA A 507 25.60 3.32 19.27
C ALA A 507 24.20 2.81 19.62
N LYS A 508 23.97 2.39 20.87
CA LYS A 508 22.68 1.83 21.31
C LYS A 508 21.59 2.89 21.28
N VAL A 509 20.33 2.45 21.30
CA VAL A 509 19.18 3.36 21.35
C VAL A 509 19.17 4.03 22.72
N TYR A 510 19.31 5.35 22.77
CA TYR A 510 19.20 6.11 24.01
C TYR A 510 17.72 6.17 24.45
N LEU A 511 17.45 5.81 25.69
CA LEU A 511 16.10 5.68 26.25
C LEU A 511 15.67 6.90 27.06
N GLY A 512 16.60 7.80 27.38
CA GLY A 512 16.41 8.88 28.34
C GLY A 512 17.13 8.59 29.64
N ASP A 513 17.33 9.63 30.47
CA ASP A 513 17.87 9.52 31.83
C ASP A 513 19.20 8.76 31.98
N GLY A 514 20.06 8.82 30.96
CA GLY A 514 21.35 8.12 30.95
C GLY A 514 21.28 6.64 30.56
N GLU A 515 20.08 6.10 30.30
CA GLU A 515 19.87 4.70 29.95
C GLU A 515 19.94 4.46 28.43
N TYR A 516 20.57 3.35 28.05
CA TYR A 516 20.61 2.84 26.69
C TYR A 516 19.85 1.53 26.59
N ALA A 517 19.58 1.07 25.36
CA ALA A 517 19.00 -0.23 25.11
C ALA A 517 19.72 -1.33 25.92
N PRO A 518 18.98 -2.23 26.59
CA PRO A 518 19.53 -3.14 27.61
C PRO A 518 20.22 -4.36 26.99
N VAL A 519 21.15 -4.12 26.06
CA VAL A 519 21.91 -5.17 25.37
C VAL A 519 23.38 -5.05 25.74
N PRO A 520 23.97 -6.07 26.38
CA PRO A 520 25.38 -6.04 26.78
C PRO A 520 26.31 -6.09 25.55
N LEU A 521 27.31 -5.21 25.52
CA LEU A 521 28.27 -5.11 24.40
C LEU A 521 29.59 -5.86 24.66
N ASN A 522 29.83 -6.37 25.87
CA ASN A 522 31.10 -7.00 26.27
C ASN A 522 31.58 -8.10 25.30
N ALA A 523 30.64 -8.91 24.79
CA ALA A 523 30.94 -9.96 23.82
C ALA A 523 31.37 -9.40 22.46
N LEU A 524 30.73 -8.31 22.01
CA LEU A 524 31.10 -7.61 20.78
C LEU A 524 32.47 -6.95 20.92
N GLU A 525 32.69 -6.23 22.01
CA GLU A 525 33.97 -5.57 22.30
C GLU A 525 35.11 -6.59 22.34
N SER A 526 34.89 -7.75 22.96
CA SER A 526 35.88 -8.84 22.98
C SER A 526 36.15 -9.39 21.58
N ARG A 527 35.13 -9.54 20.73
CA ARG A 527 35.29 -9.96 19.33
C ARG A 527 36.07 -8.92 18.50
N LEU A 528 35.83 -7.64 18.75
CA LEU A 528 36.50 -6.53 18.06
C LEU A 528 37.93 -6.25 18.56
N ALA A 529 38.28 -6.69 19.77
CA ALA A 529 39.56 -6.42 20.45
C ALA A 529 40.61 -7.55 20.38
N ASP A 530 40.44 -8.52 19.46
CA ASP A 530 41.26 -9.75 19.25
C ASP A 530 40.97 -10.96 20.16
N LYS A 531 40.16 -11.89 19.62
CA LYS A 531 40.48 -13.31 19.44
C LYS A 531 39.51 -13.90 18.39
N PRO A 532 40.00 -14.50 17.28
CA PRO A 532 39.14 -15.21 16.34
C PRO A 532 38.34 -16.30 17.06
N ARG A 533 37.03 -16.11 17.17
CA ARG A 533 36.09 -17.18 17.51
C ARG A 533 35.54 -17.66 16.18
N THR A 534 35.63 -18.98 15.98
CA THR A 534 35.35 -19.71 14.74
C THR A 534 34.22 -19.13 13.88
N GLY A 535 34.53 -18.14 13.06
CA GLY A 535 33.75 -17.76 11.89
C GLY A 535 34.13 -18.64 10.71
N LEU A 536 33.43 -18.51 9.58
CA LEU A 536 33.74 -19.33 8.39
C LEU A 536 35.19 -19.08 7.89
N GLY A 537 35.67 -17.83 7.97
CA GLY A 537 37.05 -17.47 7.64
C GLY A 537 38.09 -18.13 8.55
N ASP A 538 37.81 -18.23 9.86
CA ASP A 538 38.71 -18.88 10.82
C ASP A 538 38.76 -20.39 10.65
N ILE A 539 37.60 -21.01 10.36
CA ILE A 539 37.55 -22.43 10.01
C ILE A 539 38.30 -22.66 8.71
N ALA A 540 38.15 -21.79 7.71
CA ALA A 540 38.90 -21.86 6.46
C ALA A 540 40.41 -21.75 6.69
N ALA A 541 40.85 -20.84 7.55
CA ALA A 541 42.26 -20.68 7.91
C ALA A 541 42.84 -21.90 8.66
N ASN A 542 42.00 -22.69 9.36
CA ASN A 542 42.39 -23.85 10.16
C ASN A 542 41.71 -25.16 9.71
N LEU A 543 41.43 -25.29 8.40
CA LEU A 543 40.56 -26.33 7.87
C LEU A 543 41.01 -27.76 8.24
N GLU A 544 42.30 -28.05 8.14
CA GLU A 544 42.82 -29.39 8.41
C GLU A 544 42.60 -29.83 9.86
N ALA A 545 42.78 -28.92 10.82
CA ALA A 545 42.53 -29.20 12.23
C ALA A 545 41.05 -29.46 12.50
N TRP A 546 40.15 -28.72 11.84
CA TRP A 546 38.71 -28.94 11.94
C TRP A 546 38.27 -30.25 11.31
N GLU A 547 38.79 -30.62 10.14
CA GLU A 547 38.50 -31.94 9.55
C GLU A 547 38.91 -33.10 10.47
N GLN A 548 40.09 -33.02 11.09
CA GLN A 548 40.56 -34.06 12.01
C GLN A 548 39.63 -34.18 13.22
N ARG A 549 39.23 -33.05 13.82
CA ARG A 549 38.27 -33.02 14.94
C ARG A 549 36.91 -33.61 14.57
N LEU A 550 36.38 -33.23 13.41
CA LEU A 550 35.09 -33.74 12.92
C LEU A 550 35.13 -35.23 12.59
N ARG A 551 36.22 -35.73 11.97
CA ARG A 551 36.39 -37.16 11.69
C ARG A 551 36.50 -37.98 12.97
N ALA A 552 37.31 -37.52 13.93
CA ALA A 552 37.42 -38.15 15.24
C ALA A 552 36.07 -38.14 15.99
N GLY A 553 35.30 -37.05 15.89
CA GLY A 553 33.96 -36.96 16.47
C GLY A 553 32.96 -37.94 15.86
N ASN A 554 32.99 -38.13 14.53
CA ASN A 554 32.13 -39.09 13.84
C ASN A 554 32.45 -40.55 14.17
N GLU A 555 33.70 -40.88 14.53
CA GLU A 555 34.08 -42.22 15.01
C GLU A 555 33.46 -42.54 16.37
N VAL A 556 33.15 -41.51 17.17
CA VAL A 556 32.59 -41.64 18.53
C VAL A 556 31.06 -41.56 18.54
N SER A 557 30.47 -40.75 17.66
CA SER A 557 29.02 -40.54 17.58
C SER A 557 28.57 -40.34 16.14
N GLY A 558 27.68 -41.22 15.65
CA GLY A 558 27.02 -41.06 14.35
C GLY A 558 25.98 -39.93 14.30
N GLU A 559 25.64 -39.34 15.46
CA GLU A 559 24.66 -38.25 15.58
C GLU A 559 25.32 -36.86 15.62
N GLY A 560 26.64 -36.78 15.82
CA GLY A 560 27.41 -35.53 15.93
C GLY A 560 28.05 -35.32 17.32
N THR A 561 28.89 -34.29 17.41
CA THR A 561 29.58 -33.83 18.62
C THR A 561 29.47 -32.31 18.75
N ASN A 562 29.91 -31.72 19.88
CA ASN A 562 29.97 -30.26 20.03
C ASN A 562 30.73 -29.56 18.88
N ASP A 563 31.78 -30.20 18.35
CA ASP A 563 32.55 -29.65 17.22
C ASP A 563 31.74 -29.68 15.91
N THR A 564 30.91 -30.71 15.74
CA THR A 564 29.96 -30.82 14.64
C THR A 564 28.90 -29.73 14.72
N ASP A 565 28.38 -29.45 15.92
CA ASP A 565 27.37 -28.42 16.14
C ASP A 565 27.94 -27.01 15.88
N VAL A 566 29.18 -26.74 16.32
CA VAL A 566 29.87 -25.48 16.03
C VAL A 566 30.01 -25.26 14.52
N VAL A 567 30.51 -26.25 13.78
CA VAL A 567 30.67 -26.14 12.32
C VAL A 567 29.32 -26.02 11.63
N HIS A 568 28.31 -26.78 12.08
CA HIS A 568 26.95 -26.69 11.55
C HIS A 568 26.36 -25.29 11.74
N GLN A 569 26.49 -24.72 12.93
CA GLN A 569 25.98 -23.39 13.25
C GLN A 569 26.68 -22.31 12.43
N VAL A 570 28.00 -22.40 12.23
CA VAL A 570 28.76 -21.45 11.41
C VAL A 570 28.33 -21.52 9.94
N LEU A 571 28.21 -22.73 9.38
CA LEU A 571 27.75 -22.91 7.99
C LEU A 571 26.29 -22.48 7.78
N ALA A 572 25.41 -22.76 8.74
CA ALA A 572 24.01 -22.36 8.68
C ALA A 572 23.85 -20.84 8.72
N ASN A 573 24.63 -20.16 9.58
CA ASN A 573 24.54 -18.71 9.81
C ASN A 573 25.34 -17.85 8.83
N ALA A 574 26.27 -18.43 8.06
CA ALA A 574 27.06 -17.72 7.07
C ALA A 574 26.19 -17.15 5.94
N GLU A 575 26.54 -15.93 5.50
CA GLU A 575 25.90 -15.30 4.35
C GLU A 575 26.36 -15.96 3.04
N LEU A 576 25.55 -15.84 1.98
CA LEU A 576 25.82 -16.50 0.71
C LEU A 576 27.14 -16.06 0.07
N SER A 577 27.51 -14.79 0.23
CA SER A 577 28.81 -14.25 -0.22
C SER A 577 29.99 -14.96 0.45
N GLN A 578 29.96 -15.09 1.78
CA GLN A 578 31.00 -15.78 2.56
C GLN A 578 31.10 -17.26 2.19
N LEU A 579 29.95 -17.90 2.01
CA LEU A 579 29.86 -19.29 1.56
C LEU A 579 30.47 -19.49 0.16
N ARG A 580 30.17 -18.59 -0.78
CA ARG A 580 30.74 -18.60 -2.14
C ARG A 580 32.25 -18.38 -2.14
N GLU A 581 32.75 -17.46 -1.32
CA GLU A 581 34.18 -17.20 -1.16
C GLU A 581 34.94 -18.42 -0.64
N HIS A 582 34.33 -19.20 0.26
CA HIS A 582 34.94 -20.36 0.89
C HIS A 582 34.36 -21.71 0.42
N ILE A 583 33.89 -21.80 -0.83
CA ILE A 583 33.16 -22.99 -1.32
C ILE A 583 33.94 -24.31 -1.16
N ASP A 584 35.25 -24.30 -1.38
CA ASP A 584 36.08 -25.50 -1.26
C ASP A 584 36.25 -25.94 0.20
N THR A 585 36.37 -24.98 1.12
CA THR A 585 36.34 -25.22 2.57
C THR A 585 35.00 -25.81 2.98
N VAL A 586 33.90 -25.22 2.53
CA VAL A 586 32.54 -25.69 2.84
C VAL A 586 32.34 -27.12 2.36
N ALA A 587 32.71 -27.45 1.12
CA ALA A 587 32.57 -28.80 0.57
C ALA A 587 33.35 -29.85 1.37
N ARG A 588 34.55 -29.50 1.83
CA ARG A 588 35.41 -30.35 2.68
C ARG A 588 34.82 -30.58 4.08
N LEU A 589 34.30 -29.53 4.71
CA LEU A 589 33.60 -29.65 5.99
C LEU A 589 32.31 -30.47 5.86
N LEU A 590 31.53 -30.25 4.80
CA LEU A 590 30.31 -31.02 4.51
C LEU A 590 30.59 -32.52 4.39
N ALA A 591 31.75 -32.94 3.86
CA ALA A 591 32.14 -34.35 3.84
C ALA A 591 32.26 -34.95 5.25
N CYS A 592 32.67 -34.15 6.22
CA CYS A 592 32.90 -34.56 7.60
C CYS A 592 31.68 -34.37 8.52
N LEU A 593 30.56 -33.82 8.05
CA LEU A 593 29.33 -33.69 8.86
C LEU A 593 28.45 -34.97 8.80
N PRO A 594 27.61 -35.24 9.81
CA PRO A 594 26.60 -36.30 9.76
C PRO A 594 25.51 -36.06 8.70
N PRO A 595 24.95 -37.11 8.08
CA PRO A 595 23.91 -36.98 7.05
C PRO A 595 22.68 -36.16 7.48
N LYS A 596 22.28 -36.27 8.75
CA LYS A 596 21.12 -35.57 9.32
C LYS A 596 21.28 -34.04 9.32
N LEU A 597 22.50 -33.54 9.47
CA LEU A 597 22.79 -32.10 9.43
C LEU A 597 23.00 -31.59 7.99
N LYS A 598 23.38 -32.46 7.05
CA LYS A 598 23.50 -32.09 5.64
C LYS A 598 22.13 -31.79 5.01
N SER A 599 21.11 -32.58 5.36
CA SER A 599 19.77 -32.41 4.81
C SER A 599 19.12 -31.08 5.21
N SER A 600 19.48 -30.50 6.36
CA SER A 600 18.92 -29.21 6.80
C SER A 600 19.34 -28.03 5.91
N TYR A 601 20.47 -28.13 5.20
CA TYR A 601 20.92 -27.07 4.29
C TYR A 601 20.11 -26.98 2.98
N LEU A 602 19.32 -27.99 2.64
CA LEU A 602 18.48 -27.99 1.43
C LEU A 602 17.02 -27.59 1.71
N VAL A 603 16.60 -27.56 2.97
CA VAL A 603 15.21 -27.31 3.36
C VAL A 603 15.04 -25.84 3.79
N GLY A 604 14.03 -25.17 3.25
CA GLY A 604 13.65 -23.80 3.65
C GLY A 604 14.61 -22.67 3.25
N GLN A 605 15.56 -22.92 2.34
CA GLN A 605 16.52 -21.90 1.86
C GLN A 605 16.00 -21.15 0.62
N SER A 606 16.55 -19.95 0.36
CA SER A 606 16.34 -19.23 -0.90
C SER A 606 16.91 -20.00 -2.09
N GLU A 607 16.37 -19.80 -3.30
CA GLU A 607 16.78 -20.53 -4.50
C GLU A 607 18.29 -20.42 -4.76
N GLU A 608 18.87 -19.23 -4.58
CA GLU A 608 20.31 -19.02 -4.77
C GLU A 608 21.17 -19.77 -3.74
N LYS A 609 20.74 -19.79 -2.47
CA LYS A 609 21.46 -20.50 -1.40
C LYS A 609 21.28 -22.02 -1.56
N GLN A 610 20.12 -22.47 -2.03
CA GLN A 610 19.89 -23.86 -2.43
C GLN A 610 20.82 -24.31 -3.57
N ARG A 611 20.93 -23.50 -4.64
CA ARG A 611 21.88 -23.77 -5.75
C ARG A 611 23.32 -23.84 -5.24
N PHE A 612 23.73 -22.92 -4.38
CA PHE A 612 25.05 -22.98 -3.74
C PHE A 612 25.26 -24.30 -2.98
N TRP A 613 24.29 -24.73 -2.16
CA TRP A 613 24.43 -25.99 -1.41
C TRP A 613 24.51 -27.19 -2.35
N ILE A 614 23.71 -27.24 -3.42
CA ILE A 614 23.81 -28.29 -4.45
C ILE A 614 25.23 -28.33 -5.05
N ASP A 615 25.79 -27.18 -5.40
CA ASP A 615 27.15 -27.07 -5.93
C ASP A 615 28.21 -27.51 -4.90
N ALA A 616 28.05 -27.10 -3.64
CA ALA A 616 28.95 -27.49 -2.55
C ALA A 616 28.89 -29.00 -2.27
N PHE A 617 27.70 -29.63 -2.31
CA PHE A 617 27.54 -31.08 -2.20
C PHE A 617 28.17 -31.82 -3.38
N ALA A 618 28.02 -31.30 -4.61
CA ALA A 618 28.62 -31.88 -5.80
C ALA A 618 30.16 -31.85 -5.77
N ARG A 619 30.74 -30.86 -5.08
CA ARG A 619 32.19 -30.69 -4.88
C ARG A 619 32.77 -31.45 -3.69
N MET A 620 31.94 -32.16 -2.92
CA MET A 620 32.45 -32.96 -1.81
C MET A 620 33.51 -33.96 -2.30
N PRO A 621 34.63 -34.12 -1.57
CA PRO A 621 35.55 -35.22 -1.81
C PRO A 621 34.77 -36.54 -1.81
N ARG A 622 34.89 -37.31 -2.90
CA ARG A 622 34.41 -38.69 -2.93
C ARG A 622 35.37 -39.50 -2.07
N ASN A 623 34.93 -39.87 -0.87
CA ASN A 623 35.65 -40.81 -0.01
C ASN A 623 35.71 -42.20 -0.64
#